data_AF-A0A1B6JUY0-F1
#
_entry.id   AF-A0A1B6JUY0-F1
#
_cell.length_a   1.000
_cell.length_b   1.000
_cell.length_c   1.000
_cell.angle_alpha   90.00
_cell.angle_beta   90.00
_cell.angle_gamma   90.00
#
_symmetry.space_group_name_H-M   'P 1'
#
loop_
_entity.id
_entity.type
_entity.pdbx_description
1 polymer ?
#
loop_
_entity_poly.entity_id
_entity_poly.type
_entity_poly.pdbx_seq_one_letter_code
_entity_poly.pdbx_strand_id
1 'polypeptide(L)'
;GWDGKPIPYWLYKLHGLNISYVCEICGNFTYKGPKAFQRHFAEWRHAHGMRCLGIPNTAHFANVTQIEDALALWEKLKVQKQEERWQPEQEEEYEDSLGNVVNRKTYEDLKRQGLL
;
A
#
# COMPACT_ATOMS: atom_id res chain seq x y z
N GLY A 1 -21.67 -5.33 -27.88
CA GLY A 1 -22.25 -4.63 -26.72
C GLY A 1 -22.56 -5.66 -25.67
N TRP A 2 -22.90 -5.25 -24.45
CA TRP A 2 -23.24 -6.19 -23.36
C TRP A 2 -24.46 -7.07 -23.69
N ASP A 3 -25.22 -6.67 -24.72
CA ASP A 3 -26.38 -7.35 -25.35
C ASP A 3 -26.04 -8.10 -26.67
N GLY A 4 -24.76 -8.35 -26.97
CA GLY A 4 -24.32 -9.00 -28.21
C GLY A 4 -24.36 -8.13 -29.48
N LYS A 5 -25.14 -7.04 -29.49
CA LYS A 5 -25.22 -6.07 -30.62
C LYS A 5 -23.94 -5.22 -30.74
N PRO A 6 -23.42 -4.91 -31.94
CA PRO A 6 -22.22 -4.10 -32.10
C PRO A 6 -22.37 -2.72 -31.44
N ILE A 7 -21.32 -2.27 -30.73
CA ILE A 7 -21.33 -0.98 -30.04
C ILE A 7 -21.27 0.13 -31.11
N PRO A 8 -22.17 1.12 -31.10
CA PRO A 8 -22.08 2.25 -32.01
C PRO A 8 -20.72 2.94 -31.92
N TYR A 9 -20.12 3.28 -33.06
CA TYR A 9 -18.75 3.81 -33.12
C TYR A 9 -18.56 5.11 -32.33
N TRP A 10 -19.57 5.97 -32.28
CA TRP A 10 -19.54 7.20 -31.49
C TRP A 10 -19.49 6.90 -29.98
N LEU A 11 -20.21 5.88 -29.52
CA LEU A 11 -20.21 5.45 -28.11
C LEU A 11 -18.87 4.80 -27.74
N TYR A 12 -18.27 4.09 -28.70
CA TYR A 12 -16.94 3.52 -28.56
C TYR A 12 -15.87 4.60 -28.36
N LYS A 13 -15.92 5.69 -29.13
CA LYS A 13 -15.05 6.86 -28.96
C LYS A 13 -15.35 7.65 -27.69
N LEU A 14 -16.63 7.91 -27.40
CA LEU A 14 -17.05 8.69 -26.23
C LEU A 14 -16.55 8.08 -24.92
N HIS A 15 -16.58 6.76 -24.80
CA HIS A 15 -16.12 6.05 -23.60
C HIS A 15 -14.64 5.62 -23.65
N GLY A 16 -13.88 6.05 -24.67
CA GLY A 16 -12.46 5.75 -24.78
C GLY A 16 -12.15 4.26 -24.90
N LEU A 17 -13.08 3.44 -25.41
CA LEU A 17 -12.91 1.98 -25.53
C LEU A 17 -11.86 1.59 -26.58
N ASN A 18 -11.40 2.56 -27.38
CA ASN A 18 -10.27 2.47 -28.30
C ASN A 18 -8.90 2.55 -27.60
N ILE A 19 -8.86 2.98 -26.33
CA ILE A 19 -7.63 3.11 -25.56
C ILE A 19 -7.42 1.81 -24.77
N SER A 20 -6.25 1.22 -24.92
CA SER A 20 -5.83 0.02 -24.20
C SER A 20 -4.85 0.37 -23.09
N TYR A 21 -5.07 -0.17 -21.90
CA TYR A 21 -4.19 -0.07 -20.74
C TYR A 21 -3.69 -1.47 -20.38
N VAL A 22 -2.42 -1.60 -20.04
CA VAL A 22 -1.82 -2.89 -19.66
C VAL A 22 -1.49 -2.86 -18.17
N CYS A 23 -1.80 -3.94 -17.46
CA CYS A 23 -1.42 -4.11 -16.06
C CYS A 23 -0.49 -5.32 -15.90
N GLU A 24 0.75 -5.07 -15.47
CA GLU A 24 1.78 -6.09 -15.28
C GLU A 24 1.44 -7.02 -14.11
N ILE A 25 0.98 -6.47 -12.98
CA ILE A 25 0.51 -7.23 -11.80
C ILE A 25 -0.60 -8.23 -12.15
N CYS A 26 -1.35 -7.98 -13.22
CA CYS A 26 -2.39 -8.88 -13.73
C CYS A 26 -1.90 -9.87 -14.80
N GLY A 27 -0.59 -10.06 -14.96
CA GLY A 27 0.02 -10.90 -15.99
C GLY A 27 -0.04 -10.25 -17.38
N ASN A 28 0.30 -8.97 -17.46
CA ASN A 28 0.24 -8.14 -18.68
C ASN A 28 -1.14 -8.13 -19.36
N PHE A 29 -2.21 -8.26 -18.56
CA PHE A 29 -3.55 -8.24 -19.09
C PHE A 29 -3.93 -6.84 -19.59
N THR A 30 -4.62 -6.80 -20.74
CA THR A 30 -5.04 -5.55 -21.39
C THR A 30 -6.49 -5.21 -21.07
N TYR A 31 -6.71 -4.04 -20.49
CA TYR A 31 -8.03 -3.46 -20.23
C TYR A 31 -8.38 -2.41 -21.30
N LYS A 32 -9.60 -2.48 -21.84
CA LYS A 32 -10.08 -1.51 -22.84
C LYS A 32 -10.91 -0.42 -22.18
N GLY A 33 -10.41 0.81 -22.28
CA GLY A 33 -11.04 2.02 -21.77
C GLY A 33 -10.77 2.28 -20.28
N PRO A 34 -10.83 3.57 -19.90
CA PRO A 34 -10.45 4.03 -18.56
C PRO A 34 -11.36 3.48 -17.47
N LYS A 35 -12.66 3.29 -17.74
CA LYS A 35 -13.61 2.78 -16.74
C LYS A 35 -13.31 1.33 -16.34
N ALA A 36 -13.02 0.46 -17.30
CA ALA A 36 -12.63 -0.92 -17.03
C ALA A 36 -11.28 -0.96 -16.30
N PHE A 37 -10.33 -0.13 -16.73
CA PHE A 37 -9.04 0.02 -16.08
C PHE A 37 -9.11 0.68 -14.69
N GLN A 38 -10.12 1.47 -14.33
CA GLN A 38 -10.23 1.94 -12.95
C GLN A 38 -10.86 0.87 -12.05
N ARG A 39 -11.84 0.13 -12.57
CA ARG A 39 -12.50 -0.93 -11.80
C ARG A 39 -11.58 -2.11 -11.47
N HIS A 40 -10.63 -2.43 -12.35
CA HIS A 40 -9.83 -3.64 -12.21
C HIS A 40 -8.98 -3.69 -10.93
N PHE A 41 -8.60 -2.56 -10.33
CA PHE A 41 -7.85 -2.51 -9.06
C PHE A 41 -8.61 -3.20 -7.91
N ALA A 42 -9.95 -3.17 -7.94
CA ALA A 42 -10.80 -3.85 -6.97
C ALA A 42 -11.24 -5.26 -7.41
N GLU A 43 -10.91 -5.68 -8.63
CA GLU A 43 -11.28 -7.00 -9.14
C GLU A 43 -10.36 -8.09 -8.59
N TRP A 44 -10.89 -9.32 -8.51
CA TRP A 44 -10.18 -10.46 -7.94
C TRP A 44 -8.82 -10.71 -8.57
N ARG A 45 -8.67 -10.52 -9.89
CA ARG A 45 -7.41 -10.77 -10.60
C ARG A 45 -6.29 -9.86 -10.08
N HIS A 46 -6.55 -8.57 -9.92
CA HIS A 46 -5.54 -7.63 -9.42
C HIS A 46 -5.27 -7.89 -7.94
N ALA A 47 -6.31 -8.11 -7.14
CA ALA A 47 -6.16 -8.45 -5.72
C ALA A 47 -5.34 -9.74 -5.51
N HIS A 48 -5.52 -10.74 -6.36
CA HIS A 48 -4.72 -11.97 -6.35
C HIS A 48 -3.26 -11.69 -6.73
N GLY A 49 -3.01 -10.89 -7.77
CA GLY A 49 -1.66 -10.46 -8.15
C GLY A 49 -0.92 -9.78 -7.00
N MET A 50 -1.58 -8.81 -6.34
CA MET A 50 -1.05 -8.14 -5.15
C MET A 50 -0.75 -9.11 -4.00
N ARG A 51 -1.64 -10.09 -3.77
CA ARG A 51 -1.43 -11.13 -2.76
C ARG A 51 -0.22 -12.01 -3.06
N CYS A 52 0.02 -12.38 -4.31
CA CYS A 52 1.21 -13.14 -4.71
C CYS A 52 2.52 -12.36 -4.47
N LEU A 53 2.47 -11.03 -4.52
CA LEU A 53 3.60 -10.15 -4.18
C LEU A 53 3.74 -9.90 -2.66
N GLY A 54 2.82 -10.42 -1.83
CA GLY A 54 2.82 -10.17 -0.39
C GLY A 54 2.38 -8.75 -0.01
N ILE A 55 1.69 -8.05 -0.91
CA ILE A 55 1.24 -6.66 -0.71
C ILE A 55 -0.27 -6.65 -0.45
N PRO A 56 -0.77 -5.96 0.59
CA PRO A 56 -2.20 -5.81 0.81
C PRO A 56 -2.82 -4.87 -0.24
N ASN A 57 -3.90 -5.31 -0.90
CA ASN A 57 -4.62 -4.52 -1.90
C ASN A 57 -5.45 -3.40 -1.23
N THR A 58 -4.78 -2.30 -0.87
CA THR A 58 -5.38 -1.11 -0.26
C THR A 58 -5.45 0.05 -1.26
N ALA A 59 -6.19 1.11 -0.91
CA ALA A 59 -6.35 2.28 -1.78
C ALA A 59 -5.03 3.00 -2.10
N HIS A 60 -3.98 2.81 -1.29
CA HIS A 60 -2.64 3.35 -1.56
C HIS A 60 -2.02 2.84 -2.87
N PHE A 61 -2.44 1.65 -3.33
CA PHE A 61 -1.94 1.02 -4.56
C PHE A 61 -2.84 1.28 -5.77
N ALA A 62 -3.82 2.19 -5.65
CA ALA A 62 -4.62 2.60 -6.79
C ALA A 62 -3.72 3.20 -7.89
N ASN A 63 -3.95 2.81 -9.14
CA ASN A 63 -3.15 3.21 -10.32
C ASN A 63 -1.75 2.60 -10.41
N VAL A 64 -1.33 1.71 -9.50
CA VAL A 64 -0.06 1.01 -9.60
C VAL A 64 -0.22 -0.25 -10.45
N THR A 65 0.46 -0.29 -11.60
CA THR A 65 0.37 -1.42 -12.54
C THR A 65 1.65 -2.24 -12.66
N GLN A 66 2.80 -1.63 -12.38
CA GLN A 66 4.11 -2.27 -12.48
C GLN A 66 4.45 -2.98 -11.17
N ILE A 67 5.12 -4.12 -11.27
CA ILE A 67 5.50 -4.92 -10.11
C ILE A 67 6.57 -4.19 -9.28
N GLU A 68 7.55 -3.60 -9.96
CA GLU A 68 8.65 -2.86 -9.32
C GLU A 68 8.14 -1.66 -8.51
N ASP A 69 7.23 -0.87 -9.10
CA ASP A 69 6.61 0.28 -8.44
C ASP A 69 5.82 -0.14 -7.20
N ALA A 70 5.09 -1.24 -7.27
CA ALA A 70 4.31 -1.77 -6.14
C ALA A 70 5.21 -2.17 -4.97
N LEU A 71 6.33 -2.87 -5.25
CA LEU A 71 7.29 -3.26 -4.23
C LEU A 71 7.98 -2.05 -3.61
N ALA A 72 8.41 -1.09 -4.42
CA ALA A 72 9.05 0.14 -3.94
C ALA A 72 8.13 0.97 -3.05
N LEU A 73 6.84 1.08 -3.43
CA LEU A 73 5.84 1.78 -2.62
C LEU A 73 5.56 1.03 -1.31
N TRP A 74 5.51 -0.30 -1.35
CA TRP A 74 5.26 -1.11 -0.17
C TRP A 74 6.37 -1.00 0.87
N GLU A 75 7.64 -1.01 0.45
CA GLU A 75 8.76 -0.83 1.37
C GLU A 75 8.75 0.57 2.03
N LYS A 76 8.44 1.62 1.26
CA LYS A 76 8.28 2.98 1.83
C LYS A 76 7.17 3.04 2.88
N LEU A 77 6.01 2.45 2.59
CA LEU A 77 4.88 2.43 3.51
C LEU A 77 5.16 1.62 4.79
N LYS A 78 5.95 0.54 4.71
CA LYS A 78 6.38 -0.20 5.90
C LYS A 78 7.24 0.66 6.82
N VAL A 79 8.23 1.36 6.26
CA VAL A 79 9.12 2.23 7.03
C VAL A 79 8.32 3.33 7.71
N GLN A 80 7.49 4.06 6.95
CA GLN A 80 6.66 5.12 7.51
C GLN A 80 5.73 4.60 8.62
N LYS A 81 5.11 3.42 8.42
CA LYS A 81 4.24 2.83 9.44
C LYS A 81 5.02 2.35 10.69
N GLN A 82 6.28 1.96 10.53
CA GLN A 82 7.14 1.60 11.66
C GLN A 82 7.56 2.84 12.45
N GLU A 83 7.80 3.97 11.78
CA GLU A 83 8.11 5.25 12.40
C GLU A 83 6.90 5.85 13.12
N GLU A 84 5.70 5.73 12.55
CA GLU A 84 4.45 6.19 13.18
C GLU A 84 4.00 5.29 14.36
N ARG A 85 4.55 4.08 14.48
CA ARG A 85 4.19 3.15 15.54
C ARG A 85 4.89 3.57 16.82
N TRP A 86 4.12 4.07 17.79
CA TRP A 86 4.63 4.37 19.12
C TRP A 86 5.43 3.21 19.71
N GLN A 87 6.68 3.48 20.08
CA GLN A 87 7.63 2.51 20.62
C GLN A 87 7.81 2.77 22.12
N PRO A 88 7.12 2.03 23.01
CA PRO A 88 7.21 2.24 24.46
C PRO A 88 8.64 2.25 24.99
N GLU A 89 9.53 1.41 24.47
CA GLU A 89 10.93 1.38 24.91
C GLU A 89 11.72 2.66 24.61
N GLN A 90 11.33 3.42 23.57
CA GLN A 90 12.01 4.64 23.14
C GLN A 90 11.28 5.90 23.58
N GLU A 91 9.95 5.86 23.61
CA GLU A 91 9.08 7.03 23.79
C GLU A 91 8.38 7.08 25.16
N GLU A 92 8.39 6.01 25.96
CA GLU A 92 7.88 6.04 27.34
C GLU A 92 8.94 6.63 28.27
N GLU A 93 8.63 7.79 28.84
CA GLU A 93 9.50 8.54 29.75
C GLU A 93 9.20 8.20 31.22
N TYR A 94 10.25 7.95 31.98
CA TYR A 94 10.22 7.73 33.42
C TYR A 94 11.01 8.83 34.12
N GLU A 95 10.45 9.34 35.21
CA GLU A 95 11.13 10.28 36.10
C GLU A 95 11.80 9.48 37.24
N ASP A 96 13.11 9.72 37.45
CA ASP A 96 13.83 9.14 38.58
C ASP A 96 13.57 9.89 39.90
N SER A 97 14.10 9.38 41.01
CA SER A 97 13.95 10.00 42.34
C SER A 97 14.64 11.37 42.48
N LEU A 98 15.45 11.75 41.49
CA LEU A 98 16.19 13.02 41.40
C LEU A 98 15.51 14.00 40.43
N GLY A 99 14.41 13.61 39.78
CA GLY A 99 13.67 14.43 38.81
C GLY A 99 14.25 14.41 37.39
N ASN A 100 15.17 13.50 37.06
CA ASN A 100 15.66 13.34 35.70
C ASN A 100 14.68 12.49 34.89
N VAL A 101 14.38 12.94 33.68
CA VAL A 101 13.53 12.22 32.73
C VAL A 101 14.40 11.36 31.81
N VAL A 102 14.17 10.05 31.84
CA VAL A 102 14.88 9.07 30.99
C VAL A 102 13.88 8.15 30.32
N ASN A 103 14.20 7.64 29.13
CA ASN A 103 13.34 6.64 28.50
C ASN A 103 13.33 5.34 29.33
N ARG A 104 12.26 4.54 29.16
CA ARG A 104 12.06 3.27 29.88
C ARG A 104 13.29 2.37 29.84
N LYS A 105 13.90 2.20 28.68
CA LYS A 105 15.04 1.31 28.51
C LYS A 105 16.22 1.75 29.37
N THR A 106 16.57 3.04 29.31
CA THR A 106 17.61 3.63 30.14
C THR A 106 17.28 3.52 31.62
N TYR A 107 16.01 3.74 32.01
CA TYR A 107 15.57 3.54 33.39
C TYR A 107 15.75 2.09 33.86
N GLU A 108 15.29 1.10 33.08
CA GLU A 108 15.44 -0.32 33.42
C GLU A 108 16.91 -0.76 33.47
N ASP A 109 17.74 -0.28 32.56
CA ASP A 109 19.18 -0.60 32.53
C ASP A 109 19.92 0.02 33.71
N LEU A 110 19.67 1.29 34.04
CA LEU A 110 20.23 1.96 35.20
C LEU A 110 19.78 1.26 36.51
N LYS A 111 18.51 0.87 36.59
CA LYS A 111 17.96 0.13 37.75
C LYS A 111 18.63 -1.24 37.91
N ARG A 112 18.85 -1.97 36.81
CA ARG A 112 19.57 -3.26 36.84
C ARG A 112 21.03 -3.12 37.27
N GLN A 113 21.66 -1.99 36.93
CA GLN A 113 23.03 -1.67 37.33
C GLN A 113 23.10 -1.12 38.77
N GLY A 114 21.96 -0.88 39.43
CA GLY A 114 21.90 -0.28 40.77
C GLY A 114 22.26 1.20 40.80
N LEU A 115 22.09 1.91 39.68
CA LEU A 115 22.41 3.32 39.47
C LEU A 115 21.18 4.25 39.62
N LEU A 116 20.04 3.71 40.04
CA LEU A 116 18.77 4.40 40.32
C LEU A 116 18.22 4.04 41.70
#